data_AF-A0A6J1CZR3-F1
#
_entry.id   AF-A0A6J1CZR3-F1
#
_cell.length_a   1.000
_cell.length_b   1.000
_cell.length_c   1.000
_cell.angle_alpha   90.00
_cell.angle_beta   90.00
_cell.angle_gamma   90.00
#
_symmetry.space_group_name_H-M   'P 1'
#
loop_
_entity.id
_entity.type
_entity.pdbx_description
1 polymer ?
#
loop_
_entity_poly.entity_id
_entity_poly.type
_entity_poly.pdbx_seq_one_letter_code
_entity_poly.pdbx_strand_id
1 'polypeptide(L)'
;MVAVQPVMLVIDEGCCQWYTKLQNDDIPSLRWHVLIGSHLPCYDKTRGALTSEELKKHYVINLPPNFLHAPDGAAVICFTSGTTGRPKGVTITHSALIVQALAKVAIVGYSEDDVYLHTAPLCHIGGLSSAIAMLMLGARHILIPKFEDKSAAEAIDLYGVTSLITVPAMMADLISLIREKDNCKGRESVKKILNGGGGLPLELIKDALKIFPRAKLVSAYGMTETCSSLTFLTLYDPMRETSIPHFHSYEHSKCHSIYQPEGVCVGKPAPHIEMKISLDGSSHVGRILTRGPHLMLRYYDKISPRPSNDVNEVWFDTGDIGSIDDNGNLWLVGRSNGRIKSGGENIYPEEGHCSTSYTNIDSSCEVDYTNEFTTNEIFKSREALISWTREVGKRNGLVIVIKTSDAGVNGRRPRISFGCERSGSYRRTSKLEVLGDRKARKLTGTKKCGCPFLLKGQKLTTDDDWIVKVVCGVHNHLAIKNMEGHSFAGRLSQEENEILMNLSRSSVRPKDILNTLKSRDARNASTMKTIYNARHRQKRVEKERKPDMQQLFGGENSIATSGS
;
A
#
# COMPACT_ATOMS: atom_id res chain seq x y z
N MET A 1 -9.14 19.03 -32.30
CA MET A 1 -8.89 20.21 -31.44
C MET A 1 -8.31 19.72 -30.12
N VAL A 2 -7.10 20.15 -29.80
CA VAL A 2 -6.39 19.80 -28.56
C VAL A 2 -7.19 20.35 -27.38
N ALA A 3 -7.73 19.50 -26.51
CA ALA A 3 -8.66 19.92 -25.47
C ALA A 3 -7.99 20.74 -24.35
N VAL A 4 -6.66 20.67 -24.22
CA VAL A 4 -5.88 21.39 -23.21
C VAL A 4 -4.50 21.76 -23.80
N GLN A 5 -4.16 23.04 -23.83
CA GLN A 5 -2.81 23.52 -24.14
C GLN A 5 -2.15 23.99 -22.85
N PRO A 6 -1.27 23.18 -22.21
CA PRO A 6 -0.60 23.60 -20.99
C PRO A 6 0.29 24.81 -21.26
N VAL A 7 0.09 25.87 -20.50
CA VAL A 7 0.86 27.13 -20.62
C VAL A 7 1.90 27.30 -19.52
N MET A 8 1.79 26.53 -18.43
CA MET A 8 2.63 26.61 -17.25
C MET A 8 2.97 25.21 -16.75
N LEU A 9 4.26 24.97 -16.47
CA LEU A 9 4.77 23.78 -15.83
C LEU A 9 5.22 24.14 -14.41
N VAL A 10 4.69 23.46 -13.39
CA VAL A 10 5.09 23.66 -12.00
C VAL A 10 5.80 22.41 -11.50
N ILE A 11 7.02 22.56 -10.97
CA ILE A 11 7.88 21.46 -10.52
C ILE A 11 8.53 21.77 -9.18
N ASP A 12 8.86 20.73 -8.41
CA ASP A 12 9.66 20.83 -7.19
C ASP A 12 11.14 20.48 -7.44
N GLU A 13 11.99 20.66 -6.43
CA GLU A 13 13.43 20.35 -6.51
C GLU A 13 13.72 18.86 -6.78
N GLY A 14 12.82 17.95 -6.39
CA GLY A 14 12.95 16.50 -6.63
C GLY A 14 12.79 16.12 -8.10
N CYS A 15 12.17 17.00 -8.89
CA CYS A 15 11.87 16.80 -10.30
C CYS A 15 13.00 17.26 -11.25
N CYS A 16 14.07 17.87 -10.73
CA CYS A 16 15.15 18.44 -11.54
C CYS A 16 15.81 17.46 -12.53
N GLN A 17 15.88 16.16 -12.21
CA GLN A 17 16.54 15.15 -13.04
C GLN A 17 15.79 14.81 -14.34
N TRP A 18 14.45 14.93 -14.35
CA TRP A 18 13.67 14.74 -15.58
C TRP A 18 13.35 16.09 -16.23
N TYR A 19 13.31 17.18 -15.47
CA TYR A 19 13.11 18.53 -16.01
C TYR A 19 14.14 18.88 -17.08
N THR A 20 15.42 18.59 -16.84
CA THR A 20 16.49 18.80 -17.83
C THR A 20 16.32 17.96 -19.11
N LYS A 21 15.57 16.85 -19.04
CA LYS A 21 15.20 16.06 -20.23
C LYS A 21 13.99 16.65 -20.97
N LEU A 22 13.14 17.41 -20.28
CA LEU A 22 12.00 18.13 -20.86
C LEU A 22 12.42 19.47 -21.48
N GLN A 23 13.65 19.93 -21.21
CA GLN A 23 14.23 21.12 -21.83
C GLN A 23 14.68 20.82 -23.26
N ASN A 24 13.71 20.81 -24.17
CA ASN A 24 13.81 21.03 -25.62
C ASN A 24 12.40 20.87 -26.21
N ASP A 25 11.76 21.94 -26.70
CA ASP A 25 10.54 22.04 -27.56
C ASP A 25 9.45 20.92 -27.57
N ASP A 26 9.40 20.03 -26.57
CA ASP A 26 8.54 18.84 -26.53
C ASP A 26 7.07 19.23 -26.30
N ILE A 27 6.84 20.38 -25.67
CA ILE A 27 5.51 20.95 -25.43
C ILE A 27 5.52 22.43 -25.83
N PRO A 28 5.27 22.77 -27.12
CA PRO A 28 5.38 24.12 -27.64
C PRO A 28 4.44 25.15 -26.99
N SER A 29 3.39 24.70 -26.30
CA SER A 29 2.44 25.57 -25.61
C SER A 29 2.94 26.09 -24.27
N LEU A 30 3.97 25.47 -23.68
CA LEU A 30 4.52 25.89 -22.38
C LEU A 30 5.24 27.24 -22.52
N ARG A 31 4.74 28.23 -21.78
CA ARG A 31 5.31 29.58 -21.70
C ARG A 31 6.00 29.85 -20.38
N TRP A 32 5.53 29.21 -19.31
CA TRP A 32 5.98 29.45 -17.94
C TRP A 32 6.52 28.18 -17.29
N HIS A 33 7.63 28.30 -16.59
CA HIS A 33 8.23 27.22 -15.82
C HIS A 33 8.40 27.69 -14.37
N VAL A 34 7.62 27.13 -13.45
CA VAL A 34 7.60 27.50 -12.04
C VAL A 34 8.33 26.45 -11.23
N LEU A 35 9.35 26.85 -10.48
CA LEU A 35 10.04 25.98 -9.53
C LEU A 35 9.60 26.30 -8.09
N ILE A 36 9.10 25.28 -7.39
CA ILE A 36 8.79 25.32 -5.97
C ILE A 36 10.05 24.87 -5.20
N GLY A 37 10.90 25.83 -4.82
CA GLY A 37 12.19 25.59 -4.15
C GLY A 37 12.99 26.87 -3.94
N SER A 38 14.13 26.78 -3.24
CA SER A 38 14.99 27.93 -2.87
C SER A 38 16.34 27.97 -3.60
N HIS A 39 16.81 26.88 -4.23
CA HIS A 39 18.15 26.86 -4.86
C HIS A 39 18.21 26.09 -6.19
N LEU A 40 19.11 26.53 -7.08
CA LEU A 40 19.37 25.91 -8.39
C LEU A 40 20.88 25.80 -8.67
N PRO A 41 21.39 24.61 -9.03
CA PRO A 41 22.73 24.46 -9.62
C PRO A 41 22.76 24.51 -11.16
N CYS A 42 21.61 24.43 -11.86
CA CYS A 42 21.59 24.29 -13.32
C CYS A 42 20.29 24.83 -13.93
N TYR A 43 20.11 26.16 -13.93
CA TYR A 43 18.93 26.81 -14.51
C TYR A 43 19.32 27.83 -15.56
N ASP A 44 18.73 27.72 -16.75
CA ASP A 44 18.77 28.77 -17.76
C ASP A 44 17.55 29.68 -17.56
N LYS A 45 17.77 30.99 -17.39
CA LYS A 45 16.70 32.00 -17.23
C LYS A 45 15.93 32.27 -18.53
N THR A 46 16.30 31.62 -19.62
CA THR A 46 15.69 31.86 -20.93
C THR A 46 14.36 31.09 -21.04
N ARG A 47 13.24 31.86 -21.12
CA ARG A 47 11.80 31.48 -21.26
C ARG A 47 11.00 31.34 -19.95
N GLY A 48 10.41 32.47 -19.49
CA GLY A 48 9.25 32.47 -18.57
C GLY A 48 9.45 31.72 -17.25
N ALA A 49 10.67 31.71 -16.76
CA ALA A 49 11.10 30.92 -15.64
C ALA A 49 10.87 31.70 -14.34
N LEU A 50 10.09 31.14 -13.41
CA LEU A 50 9.66 31.80 -12.17
C LEU A 50 10.01 30.95 -10.96
N THR A 51 10.60 31.57 -9.95
CA THR A 51 10.76 30.98 -8.61
C THR A 51 9.50 31.20 -7.77
N SER A 52 9.34 30.37 -6.73
CA SER A 52 8.27 30.57 -5.75
C SER A 52 8.32 31.96 -5.07
N GLU A 53 9.51 32.54 -4.88
CA GLU A 53 9.65 33.89 -4.34
C GLU A 53 9.20 34.96 -5.34
N GLU A 54 9.52 34.81 -6.62
CA GLU A 54 9.10 35.75 -7.66
C GLU A 54 7.58 35.75 -7.83
N LEU A 55 6.92 34.58 -7.74
CA LEU A 55 5.46 34.50 -7.72
C LEU A 55 4.85 35.20 -6.49
N LYS A 56 5.49 35.07 -5.31
CA LYS A 56 5.05 35.77 -4.10
C LYS A 56 5.27 37.28 -4.15
N LYS A 57 6.31 37.74 -4.86
CA LYS A 57 6.66 39.17 -5.02
C LYS A 57 5.77 39.89 -6.04
N HIS A 58 5.12 39.19 -6.95
CA HIS A 58 4.20 39.82 -7.89
C HIS A 58 2.92 40.28 -7.16
N TYR A 59 2.73 41.59 -7.13
CA TYR A 59 1.52 42.24 -6.66
C TYR A 59 0.31 41.73 -7.44
N VAL A 60 -0.82 41.58 -6.73
CA VAL A 60 -2.14 41.38 -7.33
C VAL A 60 -2.40 42.53 -8.30
N ILE A 61 -2.22 42.28 -9.59
CA ILE A 61 -2.70 43.20 -10.62
C ILE A 61 -4.21 43.11 -10.53
N ASN A 62 -4.88 44.19 -10.10
CA ASN A 62 -6.33 44.34 -10.19
C ASN A 62 -6.76 44.50 -11.66
N LEU A 63 -6.51 43.47 -12.46
CA LEU A 63 -7.21 43.30 -13.72
C LEU A 63 -8.63 42.89 -13.35
N PRO A 64 -9.68 43.53 -13.91
CA PRO A 64 -11.03 43.02 -13.77
C PRO A 64 -11.02 41.57 -14.25
N PRO A 65 -11.47 40.61 -13.42
CA PRO A 65 -11.41 39.21 -13.80
C PRO A 65 -12.24 38.99 -15.05
N ASN A 66 -11.57 38.70 -16.17
CA ASN A 66 -12.23 38.30 -17.40
C ASN A 66 -12.60 36.82 -17.26
N PHE A 67 -13.68 36.54 -16.53
CA PHE A 67 -14.14 35.17 -16.28
C PHE A 67 -14.60 34.54 -17.61
N LEU A 68 -13.76 33.69 -18.21
CA LEU A 68 -14.24 32.76 -19.23
C LEU A 68 -15.02 31.63 -18.53
N HIS A 69 -16.33 31.55 -18.78
CA HIS A 69 -17.18 30.49 -18.28
C HIS A 69 -17.03 29.24 -19.16
N ALA A 70 -16.40 28.18 -18.61
CA ALA A 70 -16.22 26.90 -19.30
C ALA A 70 -16.66 25.72 -18.40
N PRO A 71 -17.95 25.64 -18.03
CA PRO A 71 -18.48 24.66 -17.07
C PRO A 71 -18.16 23.22 -17.49
N ASP A 72 -18.32 22.92 -18.78
CA ASP A 72 -18.05 21.60 -19.36
C ASP A 72 -16.62 21.44 -19.90
N GLY A 73 -15.78 22.47 -19.71
CA GLY A 73 -14.37 22.46 -20.05
C GLY A 73 -13.57 21.60 -19.07
N ALA A 74 -12.46 21.04 -19.55
CA ALA A 74 -11.53 20.32 -18.70
C ALA A 74 -10.90 21.29 -17.67
N ALA A 75 -11.07 21.00 -16.39
CA ALA A 75 -10.49 21.75 -15.28
C ALA A 75 -9.21 21.10 -14.76
N VAL A 76 -9.24 19.78 -14.55
CA VAL A 76 -8.14 19.01 -13.94
C VAL A 76 -7.98 17.67 -14.63
N ILE A 77 -6.74 17.20 -14.80
CA ILE A 77 -6.44 15.84 -15.20
C ILE A 77 -5.74 15.13 -14.04
N CYS A 78 -6.40 14.14 -13.46
CA CYS A 78 -5.84 13.31 -12.37
C CYS A 78 -5.32 12.00 -12.94
N PHE A 79 -4.03 11.73 -12.80
CA PHE A 79 -3.46 10.44 -13.19
C PHE A 79 -3.70 9.38 -12.11
N THR A 80 -4.15 8.20 -12.54
CA THR A 80 -4.34 7.02 -11.68
C THR A 80 -3.41 5.91 -12.14
N SER A 81 -3.01 5.01 -11.23
CA SER A 81 -2.06 3.93 -11.52
C SER A 81 -2.48 2.98 -12.66
N GLY A 82 -3.77 2.97 -13.04
CA GLY A 82 -4.30 2.16 -14.14
C GLY A 82 -4.22 0.65 -13.86
N THR A 83 -5.27 -0.11 -14.19
CA THR A 83 -5.24 -1.58 -14.04
C THR A 83 -4.21 -2.27 -14.94
N THR A 84 -3.72 -1.57 -15.97
CA THR A 84 -2.77 -2.05 -16.98
C THR A 84 -1.32 -1.62 -16.70
N GLY A 85 -1.03 -1.02 -15.54
CA GLY A 85 0.31 -0.53 -15.17
C GLY A 85 0.74 0.79 -15.84
N ARG A 86 0.07 1.21 -16.91
CA ARG A 86 0.22 2.55 -17.49
C ARG A 86 -0.74 3.53 -16.81
N PRO A 87 -0.26 4.69 -16.31
CA PRO A 87 -1.12 5.68 -15.71
C PRO A 87 -2.21 6.16 -16.67
N LYS A 88 -3.45 6.23 -16.18
CA LYS A 88 -4.59 6.77 -16.94
C LYS A 88 -4.92 8.16 -16.43
N GLY A 89 -4.87 9.15 -17.31
CA GLY A 89 -5.28 10.53 -17.00
C GLY A 89 -6.79 10.67 -17.05
N VAL A 90 -7.43 10.93 -15.92
CA VAL A 90 -8.87 11.16 -15.82
C VAL A 90 -9.14 12.66 -15.95
N THR A 91 -9.85 13.08 -16.99
CA THR A 91 -10.16 14.49 -17.25
C THR A 91 -11.46 14.88 -16.56
N ILE A 92 -11.42 15.84 -15.65
CA ILE A 92 -12.54 16.29 -14.83
C ILE A 92 -12.95 17.71 -15.25
N THR A 93 -14.25 17.98 -15.32
CA THR A 93 -14.77 19.31 -15.72
C THR A 93 -14.88 20.28 -14.54
N HIS A 94 -15.06 21.57 -14.85
CA HIS A 94 -15.36 22.57 -13.81
C HIS A 94 -16.67 22.24 -13.09
N SER A 95 -17.74 21.92 -13.83
CA SER A 95 -19.03 21.53 -13.27
C SER A 95 -18.92 20.35 -12.31
N ALA A 96 -18.18 19.30 -12.67
CA ALA A 96 -18.00 18.12 -11.82
C ALA A 96 -17.34 18.45 -10.48
N LEU A 97 -16.31 19.32 -10.48
CA LEU A 97 -15.67 19.80 -9.24
C LEU A 97 -16.63 20.63 -8.39
N ILE A 98 -17.42 21.52 -9.01
CA ILE A 98 -18.36 22.40 -8.30
C ILE A 98 -19.49 21.58 -7.64
N VAL A 99 -20.15 20.69 -8.38
CA VAL A 99 -21.25 19.88 -7.82
C VAL A 99 -20.77 18.94 -6.71
N GLN A 100 -19.56 18.40 -6.85
CA GLN A 100 -18.95 17.57 -5.80
C GLN A 100 -18.53 18.37 -4.58
N ALA A 101 -18.02 19.59 -4.77
CA ALA A 101 -17.73 20.51 -3.68
C ALA A 101 -19.01 20.83 -2.89
N LEU A 102 -20.10 21.19 -3.57
CA LEU A 102 -21.40 21.45 -2.94
C LEU A 102 -21.93 20.24 -2.16
N ALA A 103 -21.81 19.03 -2.70
CA ALA A 103 -22.20 17.81 -1.99
C ALA A 103 -21.38 17.59 -0.71
N LYS A 104 -20.06 17.80 -0.75
CA LYS A 104 -19.20 17.72 0.44
C LYS A 104 -19.55 18.77 1.48
N VAL A 105 -19.77 20.02 1.05
CA VAL A 105 -20.21 21.10 1.94
C VAL A 105 -21.49 20.69 2.67
N ALA A 106 -22.51 20.24 1.94
CA ALA A 106 -23.80 19.87 2.53
C ALA A 106 -23.73 18.64 3.45
N ILE A 107 -23.02 17.58 3.05
CA ILE A 107 -23.05 16.29 3.75
C ILE A 107 -22.06 16.25 4.92
N VAL A 108 -20.83 16.71 4.70
CA VAL A 108 -19.81 16.78 5.76
C VAL A 108 -20.12 17.95 6.70
N GLY A 109 -20.78 19.00 6.20
CA GLY A 109 -21.13 20.20 6.97
C GLY A 109 -19.99 21.19 7.03
N TYR A 110 -19.22 21.34 5.95
CA TYR A 110 -18.14 22.33 5.90
C TYR A 110 -18.70 23.76 5.91
N SER A 111 -17.96 24.67 6.52
CA SER A 111 -18.31 26.09 6.68
C SER A 111 -17.08 26.99 6.50
N GLU A 112 -17.32 28.28 6.27
CA GLU A 112 -16.26 29.30 6.17
C GLU A 112 -15.37 29.40 7.43
N ASP A 113 -15.92 29.07 8.60
CA ASP A 113 -15.18 29.03 9.87
C ASP A 113 -14.22 27.83 10.00
N ASP A 114 -14.23 26.89 9.05
CA ASP A 114 -13.36 25.72 9.15
C ASP A 114 -11.88 26.07 8.91
N VAL A 115 -11.03 25.55 9.79
CA VAL A 115 -9.59 25.38 9.57
C VAL A 115 -9.36 23.96 9.07
N TYR A 116 -9.02 23.82 7.78
CA TYR A 116 -8.86 22.55 7.08
C TYR A 116 -7.39 22.12 6.97
N LEU A 117 -7.06 20.94 7.49
CA LEU A 117 -5.73 20.34 7.35
C LEU A 117 -5.65 19.42 6.12
N HIS A 118 -4.70 19.72 5.23
CA HIS A 118 -4.41 18.92 4.05
C HIS A 118 -3.49 17.74 4.40
N THR A 119 -4.09 16.63 4.81
CA THR A 119 -3.41 15.34 5.04
C THR A 119 -3.30 14.51 3.76
N ALA A 120 -4.30 14.57 2.89
CA ALA A 120 -4.28 13.86 1.61
C ALA A 120 -3.56 14.69 0.53
N PRO A 121 -2.74 14.06 -0.35
CA PRO A 121 -2.08 14.77 -1.44
C PRO A 121 -3.06 15.46 -2.39
N LEU A 122 -2.73 16.67 -2.82
CA LEU A 122 -3.53 17.44 -3.80
C LEU A 122 -3.45 16.88 -5.23
N CYS A 123 -2.48 16.00 -5.52
CA CYS A 123 -2.42 15.27 -6.78
C CYS A 123 -3.45 14.13 -6.86
N HIS A 124 -4.06 13.75 -5.74
CA HIS A 124 -5.12 12.76 -5.68
C HIS A 124 -6.49 13.45 -5.54
N ILE A 125 -7.49 12.98 -6.29
CA ILE A 125 -8.81 13.63 -6.32
C ILE A 125 -9.47 13.71 -4.95
N GLY A 126 -9.18 12.76 -4.05
CA GLY A 126 -9.73 12.73 -2.70
C GLY A 126 -9.33 13.97 -1.89
N GLY A 127 -8.05 14.34 -1.93
CA GLY A 127 -7.55 15.56 -1.28
C GLY A 127 -7.99 16.81 -2.02
N LEU A 128 -7.84 16.82 -3.36
CA LEU A 128 -8.15 17.98 -4.19
C LEU A 128 -9.62 18.41 -4.09
N SER A 129 -10.56 17.48 -4.19
CA SER A 129 -11.99 17.81 -4.15
C SER A 129 -12.44 18.39 -2.80
N SER A 130 -11.87 17.93 -1.68
CA SER A 130 -12.13 18.55 -0.38
C SER A 130 -11.46 19.92 -0.26
N ALA A 131 -10.27 20.10 -0.86
CA ALA A 131 -9.62 21.40 -0.95
C ALA A 131 -10.48 22.42 -1.72
N ILE A 132 -11.08 22.01 -2.85
CA ILE A 132 -11.98 22.87 -3.63
C ILE A 132 -13.25 23.21 -2.83
N ALA A 133 -13.81 22.25 -2.08
CA ALA A 133 -14.96 22.51 -1.22
C ALA A 133 -14.67 23.58 -0.16
N MET A 134 -13.50 23.50 0.50
CA MET A 134 -13.07 24.49 1.49
C MET A 134 -12.76 25.85 0.86
N LEU A 135 -12.10 25.85 -0.30
CA LEU A 135 -11.79 27.09 -1.03
C LEU A 135 -13.06 27.82 -1.47
N MET A 136 -14.08 27.08 -1.93
CA MET A 136 -15.37 27.63 -2.35
C MET A 136 -16.09 28.36 -1.19
N LEU A 137 -15.86 27.93 0.05
CA LEU A 137 -16.40 28.55 1.25
C LEU A 137 -15.54 29.71 1.78
N GLY A 138 -14.34 29.93 1.23
CA GLY A 138 -13.39 30.89 1.81
C GLY A 138 -12.74 30.42 3.13
N ALA A 139 -12.81 29.12 3.43
CA ALA A 139 -12.28 28.53 4.65
C ALA A 139 -10.74 28.59 4.69
N ARG A 140 -10.16 28.40 5.89
CA ARG A 140 -8.70 28.47 6.09
C ARG A 140 -8.04 27.14 5.75
N HIS A 141 -6.96 27.18 4.95
CA HIS A 141 -6.19 26.00 4.56
C HIS A 141 -4.86 25.90 5.34
N ILE A 142 -4.59 24.74 5.94
CA ILE A 142 -3.31 24.38 6.57
C ILE A 142 -2.64 23.29 5.75
N LEU A 143 -1.54 23.65 5.09
CA LEU A 143 -0.79 22.75 4.21
C LEU A 143 0.42 22.19 4.96
N ILE A 144 0.58 20.87 4.94
CA ILE A 144 1.80 20.18 5.35
C ILE A 144 2.47 19.58 4.09
N PRO A 145 3.81 19.54 4.00
CA PRO A 145 4.50 19.07 2.78
C PRO A 145 4.13 17.65 2.37
N LYS A 146 3.95 16.78 3.36
CA LYS A 146 3.47 15.41 3.23
C LYS A 146 2.83 14.99 4.55
N PHE A 147 1.96 13.99 4.49
CA PHE A 147 1.42 13.40 5.71
C PHE A 147 2.53 12.69 6.49
N GLU A 148 2.74 13.16 7.71
CA GLU A 148 3.43 12.47 8.79
C GLU A 148 2.58 12.70 10.04
N ASP A 149 2.30 11.63 10.78
CA ASP A 149 1.48 11.65 12.00
C ASP A 149 1.90 12.76 12.98
N LYS A 150 3.20 12.94 13.19
CA LYS A 150 3.75 13.98 14.07
C LYS A 150 3.48 15.38 13.56
N SER A 151 3.78 15.65 12.29
CA SER A 151 3.58 16.96 11.66
C SER A 151 2.09 17.32 11.59
N ALA A 152 1.22 16.33 11.37
CA ALA A 152 -0.22 16.53 11.37
C ALA A 152 -0.76 16.81 12.79
N ALA A 153 -0.32 16.08 13.81
CA ALA A 153 -0.71 16.34 15.20
C ALA A 153 -0.23 17.72 15.67
N GLU A 154 1.01 18.11 15.36
CA GLU A 154 1.54 19.45 15.67
C GLU A 154 0.75 20.55 14.96
N ALA A 155 0.34 20.33 13.70
CA ALA A 155 -0.51 21.28 12.97
C ALA A 155 -1.91 21.39 13.59
N ILE A 156 -2.50 20.28 14.05
CA ILE A 156 -3.79 20.28 14.75
C ILE A 156 -3.72 21.16 16.00
N ASP A 157 -2.69 20.97 16.82
CA ASP A 157 -2.47 21.72 18.05
C ASP A 157 -2.19 23.21 17.77
N LEU A 158 -1.28 23.50 16.84
CA LEU A 158 -0.79 24.86 16.60
C LEU A 158 -1.84 25.76 15.94
N TYR A 159 -2.63 25.20 15.02
CA TYR A 159 -3.55 26.00 14.20
C TYR A 159 -5.03 25.83 14.57
N GLY A 160 -5.34 25.01 15.58
CA GLY A 160 -6.72 24.75 15.99
C GLY A 160 -7.53 24.12 14.85
N VAL A 161 -6.98 23.09 14.22
CA VAL A 161 -7.62 22.42 13.07
C VAL A 161 -9.00 21.93 13.44
N THR A 162 -9.97 22.24 12.59
CA THR A 162 -11.38 21.87 12.79
C THR A 162 -11.82 20.74 11.89
N SER A 163 -11.17 20.59 10.74
CA SER A 163 -11.59 19.69 9.69
C SER A 163 -10.38 19.04 9.03
N LEU A 164 -10.45 17.75 8.76
CA LEU A 164 -9.44 17.04 7.98
C LEU A 164 -10.06 15.90 7.18
N ILE A 165 -9.35 15.50 6.12
CA ILE A 165 -9.58 14.23 5.44
C ILE A 165 -8.62 13.17 6.01
N THR A 166 -8.97 11.90 5.97
CA THR A 166 -8.04 10.80 6.29
C THR A 166 -8.32 9.62 5.37
N VAL A 167 -7.45 8.63 5.43
CA VAL A 167 -7.74 7.24 5.04
C VAL A 167 -7.54 6.35 6.28
N PRO A 168 -7.99 5.08 6.28
CA PRO A 168 -7.88 4.23 7.47
C PRO A 168 -6.46 4.15 8.05
N ALA A 169 -5.43 4.05 7.19
CA ALA A 169 -4.03 4.04 7.64
C ALA A 169 -3.62 5.36 8.32
N MET A 170 -3.90 6.51 7.69
CA MET A 170 -3.59 7.82 8.28
C MET A 170 -4.32 8.07 9.61
N MET A 171 -5.57 7.61 9.72
CA MET A 171 -6.33 7.71 10.96
C MET A 171 -5.73 6.83 12.07
N ALA A 172 -5.31 5.61 11.73
CA ALA A 172 -4.66 4.72 12.67
C ALA A 172 -3.33 5.29 13.18
N ASP A 173 -2.51 5.87 12.29
CA ASP A 173 -1.23 6.48 12.65
C ASP A 173 -1.45 7.68 13.60
N LEU A 174 -2.40 8.58 13.27
CA LEU A 174 -2.75 9.71 14.14
C LEU A 174 -3.23 9.27 15.52
N ILE A 175 -4.11 8.27 15.58
CA ILE A 175 -4.64 7.73 16.84
C ILE A 175 -3.51 7.12 17.67
N SER A 176 -2.62 6.35 17.06
CA SER A 176 -1.48 5.73 17.75
C SER A 176 -0.58 6.78 18.40
N LEU A 177 -0.19 7.80 17.63
CA LEU A 177 0.67 8.87 18.13
C LEU A 177 0.01 9.69 19.25
N ILE A 178 -1.26 10.06 19.09
CA ILE A 178 -1.95 10.90 20.09
C ILE A 178 -2.14 10.13 21.41
N ARG A 179 -2.35 8.81 21.34
CA ARG A 179 -2.41 7.95 22.54
C ARG A 179 -1.11 7.92 23.32
N GLU A 180 0.03 7.88 22.62
CA GLU A 180 1.35 7.81 23.28
C GLU A 180 1.73 9.13 23.98
N LYS A 181 1.32 10.28 23.44
CA LYS A 181 1.73 11.60 23.95
C LYS A 181 0.83 12.19 25.04
N ASP A 182 -0.41 11.71 25.21
CA ASP A 182 -1.49 12.19 26.11
C ASP A 182 -1.70 13.73 26.16
N ASN A 183 -1.08 14.50 25.26
CA ASN A 183 -0.96 15.97 25.35
C ASN A 183 -1.35 16.71 24.06
N CYS A 184 -2.01 16.04 23.11
CA CYS A 184 -2.60 16.72 21.94
C CYS A 184 -3.83 17.52 22.40
N LYS A 185 -3.62 18.76 22.83
CA LYS A 185 -4.66 19.65 23.38
C LYS A 185 -5.68 20.08 22.32
N GLY A 186 -5.24 20.16 21.06
CA GLY A 186 -6.04 20.54 19.89
C GLY A 186 -6.99 19.45 19.41
N ARG A 187 -6.97 18.23 19.95
CA ARG A 187 -7.91 17.17 19.54
C ARG A 187 -9.39 17.57 19.69
N GLU A 188 -9.69 18.47 20.63
CA GLU A 188 -11.03 19.02 20.86
C GLU A 188 -11.45 20.07 19.80
N SER A 189 -10.51 20.66 19.06
CA SER A 189 -10.86 21.61 18.00
C SER A 189 -11.41 20.91 16.76
N VAL A 190 -11.08 19.62 16.56
CA VAL A 190 -11.51 18.83 15.42
C VAL A 190 -13.00 18.51 15.53
N LYS A 191 -13.79 19.04 14.60
CA LYS A 191 -15.24 18.91 14.50
C LYS A 191 -15.69 18.01 13.35
N LYS A 192 -14.88 17.83 12.30
CA LYS A 192 -15.28 17.10 11.09
C LYS A 192 -14.13 16.26 10.55
N ILE A 193 -14.34 14.97 10.40
CA ILE A 193 -13.37 14.06 9.79
C ILE A 193 -14.04 13.32 8.63
N LEU A 194 -13.51 13.52 7.42
CA LEU A 194 -13.90 12.76 6.24
C LEU A 194 -12.90 11.63 6.00
N ASN A 195 -13.31 10.38 6.15
CA ASN A 195 -12.51 9.23 5.78
C ASN A 195 -12.76 8.84 4.32
N GLY A 196 -11.76 9.02 3.47
CA GLY A 196 -11.79 8.62 2.07
C GLY A 196 -11.37 7.16 1.87
N GLY A 197 -11.86 6.57 0.77
CA GLY A 197 -11.46 5.24 0.35
C GLY A 197 -12.25 4.11 1.02
N GLY A 198 -13.54 4.29 1.29
CA GLY A 198 -14.43 3.20 1.70
C GLY A 198 -14.50 2.95 3.21
N GLY A 199 -14.79 1.70 3.58
CA GLY A 199 -15.10 1.29 4.95
C GLY A 199 -14.00 1.60 5.96
N LEU A 200 -14.40 1.97 7.17
CA LEU A 200 -13.50 2.19 8.30
C LEU A 200 -13.80 1.12 9.36
N PRO A 201 -12.80 0.34 9.82
CA PRO A 201 -13.03 -0.72 10.79
C PRO A 201 -13.67 -0.20 12.08
N LEU A 202 -14.57 -0.98 12.67
CA LEU A 202 -15.31 -0.59 13.88
C LEU A 202 -14.38 -0.19 15.02
N GLU A 203 -13.30 -0.94 15.26
CA GLU A 203 -12.34 -0.62 16.32
C GLU A 203 -11.65 0.73 16.07
N LEU A 204 -11.34 1.03 14.80
CA LEU A 204 -10.74 2.31 14.43
C LEU A 204 -11.73 3.47 14.61
N ILE A 205 -13.03 3.24 14.37
CA ILE A 205 -14.09 4.22 14.64
C ILE A 205 -14.19 4.51 16.14
N LYS A 206 -14.32 3.47 16.97
CA LYS A 206 -14.35 3.63 18.44
C LYS A 206 -13.14 4.40 18.96
N ASP A 207 -11.97 4.10 18.41
CA ASP A 207 -10.73 4.76 18.79
C ASP A 207 -10.70 6.22 18.33
N ALA A 208 -11.16 6.52 17.11
CA ALA A 208 -11.29 7.88 16.61
C ALA A 208 -12.23 8.72 17.48
N LEU A 209 -13.36 8.17 17.93
CA LEU A 209 -14.31 8.88 18.79
C LEU A 209 -13.74 9.19 20.18
N LYS A 210 -12.87 8.34 20.71
CA LYS A 210 -12.17 8.63 21.98
C LYS A 210 -11.14 9.75 21.83
N ILE A 211 -10.50 9.84 20.66
CA ILE A 211 -9.44 10.84 20.40
C ILE A 211 -10.04 12.17 19.97
N PHE A 212 -11.10 12.16 19.16
CA PHE A 212 -11.76 13.34 18.61
C PHE A 212 -13.25 13.35 19.00
N PRO A 213 -13.57 13.60 20.29
CA PRO A 213 -14.93 13.42 20.81
C PRO A 213 -15.96 14.38 20.21
N ARG A 214 -15.51 15.52 19.68
CA ARG A 214 -16.39 16.51 19.02
C ARG A 214 -16.50 16.31 17.51
N ALA A 215 -15.81 15.33 16.95
CA ALA A 215 -15.76 15.15 15.51
C ALA A 215 -16.95 14.35 14.99
N LYS A 216 -17.71 14.95 14.06
CA LYS A 216 -18.55 14.19 13.13
C LYS A 216 -17.64 13.36 12.22
N LEU A 217 -17.88 12.05 12.18
CA LEU A 217 -17.10 11.12 11.37
C LEU A 217 -17.94 10.67 10.17
N VAL A 218 -17.44 10.95 8.97
CA VAL A 218 -18.10 10.61 7.70
C VAL A 218 -17.15 9.75 6.88
N SER A 219 -17.61 8.61 6.38
CA SER A 219 -16.90 7.84 5.35
C SER A 219 -17.45 8.17 3.96
N ALA A 220 -16.58 8.16 2.96
CA ALA A 220 -16.98 8.28 1.57
C ALA A 220 -16.35 7.19 0.69
N TYR A 221 -17.17 6.66 -0.21
CA TYR A 221 -16.76 5.77 -1.28
C TYR A 221 -16.85 6.49 -2.62
N GLY A 222 -15.90 6.21 -3.51
CA GLY A 222 -15.90 6.70 -4.88
C GLY A 222 -14.53 6.56 -5.53
N MET A 223 -14.35 7.20 -6.68
CA MET A 223 -13.18 7.04 -7.53
C MET A 223 -12.80 8.33 -8.26
N THR A 224 -11.68 8.28 -9.00
CA THR A 224 -11.19 9.45 -9.75
C THR A 224 -12.15 9.84 -10.86
N GLU A 225 -12.68 8.84 -11.55
CA GLU A 225 -13.62 8.95 -12.66
C GLU A 225 -14.97 9.56 -12.25
N THR A 226 -15.27 9.59 -10.95
CA THR A 226 -16.49 10.15 -10.37
C THR A 226 -16.23 11.43 -9.59
N CYS A 227 -15.08 12.06 -9.82
CA CYS A 227 -14.66 13.30 -9.17
C CYS A 227 -14.72 13.20 -7.62
N SER A 228 -14.10 12.15 -7.07
CA SER A 228 -14.03 11.81 -5.63
C SER A 228 -15.17 10.92 -5.12
N SER A 229 -16.24 11.47 -4.56
CA SER A 229 -17.14 10.75 -3.66
C SER A 229 -18.48 10.47 -4.33
N LEU A 230 -18.83 9.19 -4.48
CA LEU A 230 -20.15 8.77 -4.94
C LEU A 230 -21.16 8.71 -3.79
N THR A 231 -20.77 8.04 -2.72
CA THR A 231 -21.64 7.81 -1.56
C THR A 231 -20.99 8.33 -0.29
N PHE A 232 -21.84 8.65 0.68
CA PHE A 232 -21.42 9.11 1.99
C PHE A 232 -22.17 8.34 3.08
N LEU A 233 -21.44 7.95 4.11
CA LEU A 233 -21.97 7.32 5.31
C LEU A 233 -21.55 8.14 6.54
N THR A 234 -22.51 8.69 7.26
CA THR A 234 -22.24 9.31 8.57
C THR A 234 -22.09 8.19 9.60
N LEU A 235 -20.86 7.97 10.05
CA LEU A 235 -20.52 6.93 11.04
C LEU A 235 -20.85 7.40 12.46
N TYR A 236 -20.67 8.70 12.72
CA TYR A 236 -21.00 9.34 13.99
C TYR A 236 -21.26 10.84 13.78
N ASP A 237 -22.22 11.38 14.52
CA ASP A 237 -22.53 12.81 14.55
C ASP A 237 -22.89 13.23 15.99
N PRO A 238 -22.05 14.03 16.67
CA PRO A 238 -22.29 14.42 18.06
C PRO A 238 -23.51 15.35 18.24
N MET A 239 -23.98 15.99 17.15
CA MET A 239 -25.11 16.94 17.20
C MET A 239 -26.47 16.26 17.02
N ARG A 240 -26.51 14.97 16.68
CA ARG A 240 -27.76 14.22 16.55
C ARG A 240 -28.08 13.56 17.90
N GLU A 241 -29.21 13.94 18.51
CA GLU A 241 -29.70 13.50 19.82
C GLU A 241 -29.91 11.98 19.99
N THR A 242 -29.78 11.19 18.92
CA THR A 242 -29.67 9.74 19.04
C THR A 242 -28.31 9.41 19.67
N SER A 243 -28.30 9.27 20.99
CA SER A 243 -27.21 8.82 21.87
C SER A 243 -26.67 7.41 21.57
N ILE A 244 -26.94 6.92 20.37
CA ILE A 244 -26.52 5.64 19.84
C ILE A 244 -25.78 5.97 18.54
N PRO A 245 -24.46 5.73 18.44
CA PRO A 245 -23.80 5.81 17.14
C PRO A 245 -24.58 4.91 16.17
N HIS A 246 -24.84 5.35 14.93
CA HIS A 246 -25.57 4.55 13.93
C HIS A 246 -24.99 3.13 13.78
N PHE A 247 -23.79 2.88 14.31
CA PHE A 247 -23.26 1.57 14.69
C PHE A 247 -24.26 0.54 15.23
N HIS A 248 -25.08 0.86 16.24
CA HIS A 248 -25.99 -0.16 16.79
C HIS A 248 -27.18 -0.41 15.89
N SER A 249 -27.60 0.54 15.04
CA SER A 249 -28.57 0.21 13.99
C SER A 249 -27.99 -0.75 12.95
N TYR A 250 -26.67 -0.95 12.83
CA TYR A 250 -26.13 -1.97 11.92
C TYR A 250 -26.04 -3.37 12.55
N GLU A 251 -25.84 -3.49 13.86
CA GLU A 251 -25.96 -4.78 14.57
C GLU A 251 -27.43 -5.16 14.87
N HIS A 252 -28.30 -4.16 15.12
CA HIS A 252 -29.72 -4.36 15.46
C HIS A 252 -30.70 -4.06 14.32
N SER A 253 -30.25 -3.72 13.12
CA SER A 253 -31.07 -3.91 11.91
C SER A 253 -31.14 -5.41 11.62
N LYS A 254 -31.81 -6.15 12.51
CA LYS A 254 -32.78 -7.16 12.10
C LYS A 254 -33.88 -6.42 11.31
N CYS A 255 -33.50 -5.88 10.17
CA CYS A 255 -34.46 -5.57 9.13
C CYS A 255 -35.21 -6.87 8.94
N HIS A 256 -36.54 -6.86 9.10
CA HIS A 256 -37.39 -8.01 8.80
C HIS A 256 -37.45 -8.30 7.28
N SER A 257 -36.43 -7.87 6.54
CA SER A 257 -36.17 -8.26 5.17
C SER A 257 -35.43 -9.59 5.18
N ILE A 258 -35.86 -10.48 4.29
CA ILE A 258 -35.44 -11.88 4.19
C ILE A 258 -33.96 -12.02 3.77
N TYR A 259 -33.26 -10.90 3.51
CA TYR A 259 -31.88 -10.84 3.03
C TYR A 259 -30.98 -9.99 3.93
N GLN A 260 -29.91 -10.59 4.46
CA GLN A 260 -28.77 -9.83 4.98
C GLN A 260 -27.89 -9.42 3.79
N PRO A 261 -27.63 -8.11 3.55
CA PRO A 261 -26.78 -7.69 2.45
C PRO A 261 -25.33 -8.15 2.69
N GLU A 262 -24.74 -8.82 1.71
CA GLU A 262 -23.31 -9.12 1.72
C GLU A 262 -22.50 -7.83 1.50
N GLY A 263 -21.34 -7.69 2.16
CA GLY A 263 -20.40 -6.60 1.93
C GLY A 263 -20.39 -5.46 2.96
N VAL A 264 -19.74 -4.34 2.61
CA VAL A 264 -19.54 -3.17 3.48
C VAL A 264 -20.51 -2.06 3.07
N CYS A 265 -21.34 -1.60 4.00
CA CYS A 265 -22.20 -0.43 3.75
C CYS A 265 -21.34 0.82 3.54
N VAL A 266 -21.52 1.49 2.41
CA VAL A 266 -20.82 2.73 2.04
C VAL A 266 -21.76 3.93 1.97
N GLY A 267 -22.98 3.78 2.50
CA GLY A 267 -23.97 4.85 2.67
C GLY A 267 -24.71 5.19 1.38
N LYS A 268 -25.28 6.40 1.34
CA LYS A 268 -26.20 6.83 0.27
C LYS A 268 -25.50 7.66 -0.79
N PRO A 269 -25.95 7.62 -2.06
CA PRO A 269 -25.44 8.51 -3.10
C PRO A 269 -25.67 9.98 -2.75
N ALA A 270 -24.78 10.86 -3.18
CA ALA A 270 -24.99 12.30 -3.06
C ALA A 270 -26.21 12.74 -3.90
N PRO A 271 -26.88 13.86 -3.58
CA PRO A 271 -28.14 14.25 -4.22
C PRO A 271 -28.10 14.40 -5.75
N HIS A 272 -26.93 14.69 -6.32
CA HIS A 272 -26.74 14.85 -7.77
C HIS A 272 -26.31 13.54 -8.47
N ILE A 273 -26.32 12.41 -7.76
CA ILE A 273 -25.82 11.12 -8.22
C ILE A 273 -26.99 10.16 -8.35
N GLU A 274 -27.23 9.72 -9.57
CA GLU A 274 -28.11 8.60 -9.84
C GLU A 274 -27.30 7.31 -9.82
N MET A 275 -27.84 6.28 -9.19
CA MET A 275 -27.16 5.00 -9.02
C MET A 275 -28.13 3.85 -9.28
N LYS A 276 -27.64 2.80 -9.94
CA LYS A 276 -28.37 1.53 -10.09
C LYS A 276 -27.41 0.35 -10.06
N ILE A 277 -27.96 -0.82 -9.76
CA ILE A 277 -27.24 -2.09 -9.82
C ILE A 277 -27.67 -2.82 -11.09
N SER A 278 -26.70 -3.13 -11.97
CA SER A 278 -26.93 -3.99 -13.13
C SER A 278 -26.77 -5.44 -12.72
N LEU A 279 -27.85 -6.21 -12.77
CA LEU A 279 -27.89 -7.60 -12.34
C LEU A 279 -27.59 -8.54 -13.51
N ASP A 280 -26.71 -9.51 -13.28
CA ASP A 280 -26.45 -10.61 -14.21
C ASP A 280 -27.31 -11.83 -13.76
N GLY A 281 -28.63 -11.76 -13.97
CA GLY A 281 -29.57 -12.84 -13.63
C GLY A 281 -30.33 -12.64 -12.31
N SER A 282 -30.54 -13.70 -11.54
CA SER A 282 -31.41 -13.73 -10.33
C SER A 282 -30.72 -13.34 -9.02
N SER A 283 -29.51 -12.78 -9.08
CA SER A 283 -28.78 -12.26 -7.91
C SER A 283 -29.27 -10.87 -7.53
N HIS A 284 -29.25 -10.51 -6.24
CA HIS A 284 -29.49 -9.13 -5.74
C HIS A 284 -28.20 -8.28 -5.76
N VAL A 285 -27.07 -8.89 -6.09
CA VAL A 285 -25.74 -8.28 -6.18
C VAL A 285 -25.34 -8.20 -7.64
N GLY A 286 -24.85 -7.04 -8.07
CA GLY A 286 -24.47 -6.79 -9.46
C GLY A 286 -23.52 -5.61 -9.62
N ARG A 287 -23.31 -5.18 -10.87
CA ARG A 287 -22.37 -4.09 -11.18
C ARG A 287 -22.94 -2.74 -10.78
N ILE A 288 -22.13 -1.93 -10.10
CA ILE A 288 -22.51 -0.59 -9.69
C ILE A 288 -22.38 0.35 -10.88
N LEU A 289 -23.50 0.94 -11.27
CA LEU A 289 -23.58 1.92 -12.34
C LEU A 289 -24.00 3.27 -11.77
N THR A 290 -23.40 4.35 -12.27
CA THR A 290 -23.69 5.71 -11.83
C THR A 290 -23.89 6.66 -13.01
N ARG A 291 -24.72 7.69 -12.81
CA ARG A 291 -25.01 8.74 -13.79
C ARG A 291 -25.14 10.09 -13.08
N GLY A 292 -24.66 11.15 -13.73
CA GLY A 292 -24.82 12.52 -13.24
C GLY A 292 -23.65 13.44 -13.60
N PRO A 293 -23.72 14.73 -13.19
CA PRO A 293 -22.75 15.76 -13.54
C PRO A 293 -21.37 15.60 -12.87
N HIS A 294 -21.21 14.63 -11.97
CA HIS A 294 -19.96 14.31 -11.27
C HIS A 294 -18.97 13.51 -12.10
N LEU A 295 -19.42 12.94 -13.23
CA LEU A 295 -18.63 12.05 -14.04
C LEU A 295 -17.49 12.79 -14.75
N MET A 296 -16.37 12.10 -14.91
CA MET A 296 -15.26 12.56 -15.75
C MET A 296 -15.74 12.86 -17.17
N LEU A 297 -15.06 13.79 -17.84
CA LEU A 297 -15.27 14.07 -19.25
C LEU A 297 -14.82 12.89 -20.13
N ARG A 298 -13.63 12.36 -19.87
CA ARG A 298 -12.99 11.25 -20.58
C ARG A 298 -11.62 10.92 -19.98
N TYR A 299 -11.03 9.81 -20.43
CA TYR A 299 -9.60 9.59 -20.27
C TYR A 299 -8.80 10.44 -21.27
N TYR A 300 -7.67 11.00 -20.82
CA TYR A 300 -6.83 11.95 -21.57
C TYR A 300 -6.30 11.38 -22.89
N ASP A 301 -5.91 10.11 -22.91
CA ASP A 301 -5.38 9.40 -24.06
C ASP A 301 -6.46 8.92 -25.05
N LYS A 302 -7.73 8.96 -24.64
CA LYS A 302 -8.88 8.55 -25.47
C LYS A 302 -9.60 9.78 -26.00
N ILE A 303 -9.15 10.26 -27.16
CA ILE A 303 -9.90 11.23 -27.97
C ILE A 303 -10.99 10.46 -28.74
N SER A 304 -11.94 9.87 -28.02
CA SER A 304 -13.19 9.49 -28.67
C SER A 304 -14.01 10.76 -28.96
N PRO A 305 -14.77 10.81 -30.07
CA PRO A 305 -15.77 11.85 -30.28
C PRO A 305 -16.66 11.95 -29.04
N ARG A 306 -17.11 13.17 -28.69
CA ARG A 306 -18.14 13.33 -27.66
C ARG A 306 -19.24 12.30 -27.95
N PRO A 307 -19.59 11.39 -27.02
CA PRO A 307 -20.83 10.64 -27.19
C PRO A 307 -21.94 11.68 -27.45
N SER A 308 -22.83 11.36 -28.39
CA SER A 308 -23.98 12.18 -28.77
C SER A 308 -24.63 12.80 -27.53
N ASN A 309 -25.15 14.03 -27.68
CA ASN A 309 -25.65 14.96 -26.65
C ASN A 309 -26.73 14.43 -25.67
N ASP A 310 -26.88 13.13 -25.50
CA ASP A 310 -27.62 12.52 -24.39
C ASP A 310 -26.65 11.99 -23.33
N VAL A 311 -26.09 12.92 -22.55
CA VAL A 311 -25.40 12.60 -21.28
C VAL A 311 -26.36 11.89 -20.31
N ASN A 312 -27.66 11.94 -20.58
CA ASN A 312 -28.72 11.32 -19.81
C ASN A 312 -28.91 9.82 -20.10
N GLU A 313 -28.37 9.22 -21.16
CA GLU A 313 -28.61 7.78 -21.44
C GLU A 313 -27.46 6.85 -21.04
N VAL A 314 -26.23 7.35 -20.94
CA VAL A 314 -25.04 6.50 -20.71
C VAL A 314 -24.74 6.37 -19.23
N TRP A 315 -24.94 5.17 -18.70
CA TRP A 315 -24.52 4.80 -17.35
C TRP A 315 -23.01 4.52 -17.31
N PHE A 316 -22.30 5.14 -16.37
CA PHE A 316 -20.90 4.85 -16.12
C PHE A 316 -20.77 3.62 -15.22
N ASP A 317 -20.00 2.64 -15.70
CA ASP A 317 -19.69 1.43 -14.95
C ASP A 317 -18.46 1.64 -14.07
N THR A 318 -18.62 1.52 -12.75
CA THR A 318 -17.50 1.75 -11.82
C THR A 318 -16.51 0.59 -11.81
N GLY A 319 -16.91 -0.60 -12.31
CA GLY A 319 -16.18 -1.85 -12.17
C GLY A 319 -16.27 -2.48 -10.78
N ASP A 320 -17.05 -1.88 -9.88
CA ASP A 320 -17.34 -2.39 -8.54
C ASP A 320 -18.66 -3.17 -8.53
N ILE A 321 -18.77 -4.10 -7.59
CA ILE A 321 -19.92 -4.99 -7.40
C ILE A 321 -20.54 -4.68 -6.04
N GLY A 322 -21.87 -4.58 -6.01
CA GLY A 322 -22.62 -4.32 -4.80
C GLY A 322 -24.12 -4.49 -4.96
N SER A 323 -24.85 -4.13 -3.91
CA SER A 323 -26.32 -4.10 -3.85
C SER A 323 -26.79 -2.80 -3.20
N ILE A 324 -28.05 -2.43 -3.41
CA ILE A 324 -28.69 -1.30 -2.72
C ILE A 324 -29.79 -1.87 -1.83
N ASP A 325 -29.81 -1.47 -0.56
CA ASP A 325 -30.84 -1.89 0.39
C ASP A 325 -32.13 -1.05 0.25
N ASP A 326 -33.19 -1.47 0.95
CA ASP A 326 -34.50 -0.79 0.95
C ASP A 326 -34.43 0.65 1.51
N ASN A 327 -33.35 0.99 2.25
CA ASN A 327 -33.10 2.32 2.78
C ASN A 327 -32.31 3.20 1.79
N GLY A 328 -31.92 2.67 0.63
CA GLY A 328 -31.12 3.36 -0.38
C GLY A 328 -29.64 3.44 -0.05
N ASN A 329 -29.12 2.63 0.89
CA ASN A 329 -27.68 2.53 1.10
C ASN A 329 -27.06 1.54 0.13
N LEU A 330 -25.89 1.90 -0.39
CA LEU A 330 -25.05 1.02 -1.19
C LEU A 330 -24.23 0.11 -0.28
N TRP A 331 -24.24 -1.19 -0.59
CA TRP A 331 -23.43 -2.23 0.03
C TRP A 331 -22.38 -2.71 -0.97
N LEU A 332 -21.12 -2.44 -0.68
CA LEU A 332 -19.98 -2.77 -1.53
C LEU A 332 -19.49 -4.18 -1.22
N VAL A 333 -19.58 -5.08 -2.21
CA VAL A 333 -19.18 -6.49 -2.07
C VAL A 333 -17.75 -6.70 -2.58
N GLY A 334 -17.41 -6.10 -3.72
CA GLY A 334 -16.21 -6.48 -4.46
C GLY A 334 -15.93 -5.62 -5.68
N ARG A 335 -14.97 -6.06 -6.49
CA ARG A 335 -14.85 -5.65 -7.89
C ARG A 335 -15.05 -6.85 -8.80
N SER A 336 -15.55 -6.59 -10.00
CA SER A 336 -15.68 -7.61 -11.05
C SER A 336 -14.35 -8.28 -11.39
N ASN A 337 -13.23 -7.60 -11.11
CA ASN A 337 -11.87 -8.10 -11.34
C ASN A 337 -11.10 -8.39 -10.02
N GLY A 338 -11.80 -8.57 -8.89
CA GLY A 338 -11.21 -9.00 -7.61
C GLY A 338 -10.40 -7.96 -6.82
N ARG A 339 -10.47 -6.65 -7.15
CA ARG A 339 -9.64 -5.59 -6.51
C ARG A 339 -10.46 -4.43 -5.93
N ILE A 340 -10.77 -4.42 -4.63
CA ILE A 340 -11.36 -3.22 -3.97
C ILE A 340 -10.27 -2.17 -3.67
N LYS A 341 -10.54 -0.90 -3.94
CA LYS A 341 -9.70 0.22 -3.49
C LYS A 341 -10.16 0.65 -2.09
N SER A 342 -9.35 0.41 -1.05
CA SER A 342 -9.53 1.04 0.26
C SER A 342 -8.28 1.80 0.69
N GLY A 343 -8.43 3.10 0.99
CA GLY A 343 -7.37 3.93 1.57
C GLY A 343 -6.20 4.36 0.66
N GLY A 344 -6.35 4.34 -0.66
CA GLY A 344 -5.29 4.79 -1.58
C GLY A 344 -4.18 3.75 -1.86
N GLU A 345 -4.25 2.56 -1.26
CA GLU A 345 -3.44 1.39 -1.60
C GLU A 345 -4.33 0.11 -1.69
N ASN A 346 -3.86 -0.92 -2.40
CA ASN A 346 -4.67 -2.10 -2.76
C ASN A 346 -4.80 -3.08 -1.58
N ILE A 347 -5.99 -3.28 -1.01
CA ILE A 347 -6.24 -4.34 0.00
C ILE A 347 -7.60 -5.01 -0.27
N TYR A 348 -7.61 -6.35 -0.20
CA TYR A 348 -8.78 -7.24 -0.34
C TYR A 348 -9.71 -7.15 0.89
N PRO A 349 -11.04 -7.32 0.76
CA PRO A 349 -11.95 -7.28 1.91
C PRO A 349 -11.77 -8.51 2.82
N GLU A 350 -11.42 -8.21 4.07
CA GLU A 350 -11.47 -8.98 5.33
C GLU A 350 -11.26 -10.51 5.33
N GLU A 351 -10.05 -10.92 5.71
CA GLU A 351 -9.88 -11.96 6.74
C GLU A 351 -9.05 -11.39 7.90
N GLY A 352 -9.52 -11.65 9.12
CA GLY A 352 -9.10 -10.99 10.35
C GLY A 352 -7.61 -11.04 10.69
N HIS A 353 -7.19 -9.98 11.38
CA HIS A 353 -5.96 -9.87 12.18
C HIS A 353 -4.65 -10.34 11.54
N CYS A 354 -3.91 -9.43 10.92
CA CYS A 354 -2.49 -9.23 11.26
C CYS A 354 -1.95 -7.93 10.64
N SER A 355 -1.57 -7.00 11.49
CA SER A 355 -0.74 -5.83 11.19
C SER A 355 0.56 -6.24 10.48
N THR A 356 0.81 -5.72 9.27
CA THR A 356 2.13 -5.25 8.79
C THR A 356 2.01 -4.61 7.40
N SER A 357 2.39 -3.33 7.33
CA SER A 357 2.56 -2.51 6.13
C SER A 357 3.51 -3.16 5.10
N TYR A 358 3.11 -3.24 3.83
CA TYR A 358 4.00 -3.60 2.72
C TYR A 358 3.77 -2.68 1.51
N THR A 359 4.65 -1.70 1.35
CA THR A 359 4.75 -0.80 0.18
C THR A 359 5.47 -1.47 -0.99
N ASN A 360 5.04 -1.12 -2.21
CA ASN A 360 5.66 -1.34 -3.53
C ASN A 360 5.64 -2.77 -4.10
N ILE A 361 4.63 -3.04 -4.96
CA ILE A 361 4.63 -4.15 -5.92
C ILE A 361 4.76 -3.55 -7.33
N ASP A 362 5.88 -3.83 -7.99
CA ASP A 362 6.09 -3.60 -9.42
C ASP A 362 5.25 -4.65 -10.18
N SER A 363 4.15 -4.24 -10.80
CA SER A 363 3.08 -5.13 -11.29
C SER A 363 3.31 -5.72 -12.69
N SER A 364 4.56 -5.88 -13.12
CA SER A 364 4.88 -6.33 -14.48
C SER A 364 5.18 -7.83 -14.61
N CYS A 365 5.22 -8.58 -13.50
CA CYS A 365 5.60 -10.00 -13.46
C CYS A 365 4.79 -10.76 -12.40
N GLU A 366 3.46 -10.83 -12.52
CA GLU A 366 2.64 -11.70 -11.66
C GLU A 366 2.63 -13.12 -12.23
N VAL A 367 3.17 -14.08 -11.47
CA VAL A 367 3.13 -15.52 -11.79
C VAL A 367 2.51 -16.25 -10.60
N ASP A 368 1.43 -16.99 -10.84
CA ASP A 368 0.69 -17.70 -9.79
C ASP A 368 1.13 -19.16 -9.71
N TYR A 369 1.59 -19.58 -8.53
CA TYR A 369 1.97 -20.97 -8.22
C TYR A 369 1.01 -21.61 -7.19
N THR A 370 -0.20 -21.07 -7.04
CA THR A 370 -1.18 -21.56 -6.03
C THR A 370 -1.45 -23.05 -6.18
N ASN A 371 -1.59 -23.56 -7.40
CA ASN A 371 -1.91 -24.97 -7.64
C ASN A 371 -0.76 -25.89 -7.24
N GLU A 372 0.49 -25.47 -7.44
CA GLU A 372 1.70 -26.21 -7.16
C GLU A 372 1.93 -26.38 -5.65
N PHE A 373 1.45 -25.43 -4.85
CA PHE A 373 1.53 -25.45 -3.39
C PHE A 373 0.22 -25.87 -2.71
N THR A 374 -0.82 -26.22 -3.47
CA THR A 374 -2.07 -26.75 -2.92
C THR A 374 -1.99 -28.27 -2.79
N THR A 375 -2.19 -28.79 -1.58
CA THR A 375 -2.19 -30.24 -1.30
C THR A 375 -3.15 -30.58 -0.17
N ASN A 376 -3.73 -31.77 -0.23
CA ASN A 376 -4.53 -32.36 0.86
C ASN A 376 -3.69 -33.35 1.70
N GLU A 377 -2.38 -33.43 1.45
CA GLU A 377 -1.46 -34.31 2.16
C GLU A 377 -1.27 -33.87 3.63
N ILE A 378 -1.26 -34.84 4.54
CA ILE A 378 -0.94 -34.63 5.96
C ILE A 378 0.52 -35.03 6.17
N PHE A 379 1.33 -34.07 6.60
CA PHE A 379 2.76 -34.26 6.85
C PHE A 379 2.98 -34.80 8.27
N LYS A 380 3.69 -35.93 8.39
CA LYS A 380 3.94 -36.63 9.67
C LYS A 380 4.94 -35.96 10.61
N SER A 381 5.55 -34.86 10.18
CA SER A 381 6.40 -34.03 11.02
C SER A 381 6.51 -32.62 10.47
N ARG A 382 6.96 -31.71 11.33
CA ARG A 382 7.31 -30.34 10.94
C ARG A 382 8.40 -30.32 9.86
N GLU A 383 9.38 -31.20 9.97
CA GLU A 383 10.50 -31.32 9.04
C GLU A 383 10.04 -31.81 7.66
N ALA A 384 9.09 -32.75 7.61
CA ALA A 384 8.50 -33.22 6.37
C ALA A 384 7.79 -32.08 5.62
N LEU A 385 7.01 -31.27 6.33
CA LEU A 385 6.35 -30.09 5.76
C LEU A 385 7.35 -29.07 5.22
N ILE A 386 8.42 -28.76 5.96
CA ILE A 386 9.47 -27.83 5.53
C ILE A 386 10.19 -28.36 4.29
N SER A 387 10.48 -29.66 4.25
CA SER A 387 11.15 -30.32 3.13
C SER A 387 10.31 -30.23 1.86
N TRP A 388 9.03 -30.62 1.96
CA TRP A 388 8.08 -30.56 0.85
C TRP A 388 7.96 -29.14 0.29
N THR A 389 7.77 -28.14 1.16
CA THR A 389 7.62 -26.74 0.76
C THR A 389 8.84 -26.22 0.00
N ARG A 390 10.05 -26.60 0.42
CA ARG A 390 11.29 -26.21 -0.26
C ARG A 390 11.47 -26.92 -1.59
N GLU A 391 11.09 -28.20 -1.68
CA GLU A 391 11.21 -28.98 -2.91
C GLU A 391 10.25 -28.48 -4.00
N VAL A 392 8.99 -28.16 -3.63
CA VAL A 392 8.03 -27.52 -4.54
C VAL A 392 8.55 -26.17 -5.01
N GLY A 393 9.13 -25.36 -4.11
CA GLY A 393 9.80 -24.11 -4.49
C GLY A 393 10.94 -24.34 -5.47
N LYS A 394 11.86 -25.25 -5.16
CA LYS A 394 13.04 -25.56 -5.98
C LYS A 394 12.65 -26.03 -7.38
N ARG A 395 11.65 -26.90 -7.50
CA ARG A 395 11.07 -27.35 -8.79
C ARG A 395 10.61 -26.20 -9.66
N ASN A 396 10.03 -25.18 -9.04
CA ASN A 396 9.49 -24.01 -9.70
C ASN A 396 10.49 -22.84 -9.82
N GLY A 397 11.78 -23.04 -9.51
CA GLY A 397 12.79 -21.98 -9.58
C GLY A 397 12.61 -20.88 -8.52
N LEU A 398 12.00 -21.23 -7.39
CA LEU A 398 11.67 -20.34 -6.27
C LEU A 398 12.43 -20.76 -5.01
N VAL A 399 12.83 -19.78 -4.20
CA VAL A 399 13.46 -20.02 -2.90
C VAL A 399 12.45 -19.72 -1.80
N ILE A 400 11.99 -20.75 -1.10
CA ILE A 400 11.04 -20.60 0.00
C ILE A 400 11.77 -20.65 1.35
N VAL A 401 11.51 -19.66 2.19
CA VAL A 401 12.12 -19.49 3.52
C VAL A 401 11.04 -19.47 4.60
N ILE A 402 11.41 -19.83 5.83
CA ILE A 402 10.53 -19.72 6.99
C ILE A 402 10.52 -18.25 7.42
N LYS A 403 9.35 -17.60 7.42
CA LYS A 403 9.20 -16.20 7.88
C LYS A 403 9.05 -16.14 9.39
N THR A 404 8.16 -16.96 9.95
CA THR A 404 7.95 -17.10 11.39
C THR A 404 7.71 -18.55 11.75
N SER A 405 8.13 -18.95 12.95
CA SER A 405 7.86 -20.27 13.52
C SER A 405 7.45 -20.04 14.97
N ASP A 406 6.20 -20.33 15.28
CA ASP A 406 5.64 -20.26 16.63
C ASP A 406 5.52 -21.69 17.17
N ALA A 407 6.18 -21.95 18.30
CA ALA A 407 6.16 -23.24 18.98
C ALA A 407 4.81 -23.54 19.66
N GLY A 408 3.91 -22.54 19.76
CA GLY A 408 2.62 -22.68 20.43
C GLY A 408 2.78 -22.69 21.94
N VAL A 409 2.57 -21.55 22.59
CA VAL A 409 2.56 -21.40 24.06
C VAL A 409 1.16 -20.97 24.50
N ASN A 410 0.72 -21.42 25.69
CA ASN A 410 -0.59 -21.12 26.28
C ASN A 410 -1.80 -21.60 25.45
N GLY A 411 -1.83 -22.90 25.11
CA GLY A 411 -2.99 -23.53 24.45
C GLY A 411 -3.14 -23.23 22.96
N ARG A 412 -2.24 -22.43 22.36
CA ARG A 412 -2.22 -22.17 20.92
C ARG A 412 -1.44 -23.27 20.20
N ARG A 413 -2.01 -23.80 19.10
CA ARG A 413 -1.35 -24.83 18.28
C ARG A 413 -0.10 -24.26 17.57
N PRO A 414 0.98 -25.05 17.46
CA PRO A 414 2.18 -24.67 16.72
C PRO A 414 1.86 -24.27 15.27
N ARG A 415 2.50 -23.20 14.81
CA ARG A 415 2.30 -22.64 13.47
C ARG A 415 3.62 -22.25 12.84
N ILE A 416 3.73 -22.45 11.54
CA ILE A 416 4.89 -22.04 10.75
C ILE A 416 4.41 -21.25 9.54
N SER A 417 5.07 -20.15 9.22
CA SER A 417 4.79 -19.40 8.00
C SER A 417 5.97 -19.48 7.05
N PHE A 418 5.68 -19.68 5.77
CA PHE A 418 6.67 -19.73 4.70
C PHE A 418 6.46 -18.56 3.75
N GLY A 419 7.53 -17.97 3.27
CA GLY A 419 7.48 -16.92 2.25
C GLY A 419 8.60 -17.04 1.24
N CYS A 420 8.52 -16.28 0.16
CA CYS A 420 9.61 -16.20 -0.80
C CYS A 420 10.84 -15.52 -0.16
N GLU A 421 12.05 -15.95 -0.52
CA GLU A 421 13.28 -15.26 -0.13
C GLU A 421 13.30 -13.81 -0.60
N ARG A 422 12.57 -13.46 -1.65
CA ARG A 422 12.45 -12.08 -2.14
C ARG A 422 11.38 -11.26 -1.39
N SER A 423 10.71 -11.85 -0.39
CA SER A 423 9.74 -11.15 0.46
C SER A 423 10.39 -10.19 1.47
N GLY A 424 9.70 -9.09 1.76
CA GLY A 424 10.15 -8.04 2.69
C GLY A 424 11.14 -7.04 2.08
N SER A 425 11.71 -6.18 2.93
CA SER A 425 12.77 -5.21 2.61
C SER A 425 14.00 -5.47 3.49
N TYR A 426 15.19 -5.04 3.06
CA TYR A 426 16.36 -5.08 3.94
C TYR A 426 16.16 -4.06 5.07
N ARG A 427 16.37 -4.49 6.33
CA ARG A 427 16.47 -3.54 7.46
C ARG A 427 17.64 -2.61 7.18
N ARG A 428 17.41 -1.30 7.13
CA ARG A 428 18.51 -0.31 7.10
C ARG A 428 19.29 -0.44 8.40
N THR A 429 20.56 -0.84 8.33
CA THR A 429 21.47 -0.73 9.47
C THR A 429 21.84 0.73 9.66
N SER A 430 21.55 1.27 10.84
CA SER A 430 21.72 2.67 11.28
C SER A 430 23.17 3.18 11.37
N LYS A 431 24.13 2.60 10.63
CA LYS A 431 25.57 2.91 10.75
C LYS A 431 26.25 3.34 9.44
N LEU A 432 25.51 3.86 8.48
CA LEU A 432 26.05 4.35 7.21
C LEU A 432 25.61 5.80 6.94
N GLU A 433 25.83 6.66 7.92
CA GLU A 433 25.71 8.13 7.78
C GLU A 433 27.01 8.83 8.19
N VAL A 434 28.18 8.27 7.88
CA VAL A 434 29.42 9.07 7.85
C VAL A 434 30.36 8.44 6.84
N LEU A 435 30.34 8.94 5.60
CA LEU A 435 31.51 9.15 4.73
C LEU A 435 31.01 9.47 3.32
N GLY A 436 31.29 10.71 2.92
CA GLY A 436 30.97 11.25 1.62
C GLY A 436 31.60 10.48 0.47
N ASP A 437 30.95 10.67 -0.66
CA ASP A 437 31.27 10.26 -2.02
C ASP A 437 32.72 9.83 -2.28
N ARG A 438 32.91 8.55 -2.64
CA ARG A 438 33.84 8.09 -3.68
C ARG A 438 33.73 6.57 -3.89
N LYS A 439 33.50 6.21 -5.16
CA LYS A 439 33.29 4.87 -5.74
C LYS A 439 31.89 4.32 -5.54
N ALA A 440 31.09 4.48 -6.59
CA ALA A 440 29.97 3.62 -6.94
C ALA A 440 30.38 2.14 -6.80
N ARG A 441 30.16 1.57 -5.61
CA ARG A 441 30.15 0.13 -5.44
C ARG A 441 28.96 -0.36 -6.26
N LYS A 442 29.24 -1.22 -7.25
CA LYS A 442 28.26 -1.95 -8.06
C LYS A 442 27.00 -2.17 -7.23
N LEU A 443 25.91 -1.49 -7.59
CA LEU A 443 24.57 -1.81 -7.10
C LEU A 443 24.32 -3.26 -7.49
N THR A 444 24.64 -4.22 -6.62
CA THR A 444 24.09 -5.56 -6.75
C THR A 444 22.62 -5.38 -6.43
N GLY A 445 21.80 -5.32 -7.49
CA GLY A 445 20.37 -5.03 -7.42
C GLY A 445 19.71 -5.68 -6.22
N THR A 446 18.88 -4.90 -5.53
CA THR A 446 18.11 -5.32 -4.37
C THR A 446 17.35 -6.61 -4.69
N LYS A 447 17.79 -7.76 -4.14
CA LYS A 447 17.14 -9.06 -4.39
C LYS A 447 15.72 -9.13 -3.82
N LYS A 448 15.40 -8.31 -2.82
CA LYS A 448 14.09 -8.21 -2.17
C LYS A 448 13.16 -7.31 -2.99
N CYS A 449 12.00 -7.84 -3.39
CA CYS A 449 11.00 -7.14 -4.21
C CYS A 449 9.61 -7.11 -3.55
N GLY A 450 9.52 -7.36 -2.23
CA GLY A 450 8.24 -7.36 -1.53
C GLY A 450 7.31 -8.50 -1.97
N CYS A 451 7.85 -9.64 -2.43
CA CYS A 451 7.04 -10.75 -2.95
C CYS A 451 5.92 -11.17 -1.98
N PRO A 452 4.64 -11.23 -2.44
CA PRO A 452 3.49 -11.46 -1.57
C PRO A 452 3.28 -12.94 -1.19
N PHE A 453 3.96 -13.87 -1.88
CA PHE A 453 3.89 -15.31 -1.61
C PHE A 453 3.96 -15.67 -0.11
N LEU A 454 2.96 -16.42 0.35
CA LEU A 454 2.78 -16.82 1.74
C LEU A 454 2.06 -18.17 1.85
N LEU A 455 2.66 -19.10 2.61
CA LEU A 455 2.01 -20.33 3.06
C LEU A 455 1.94 -20.36 4.58
N LYS A 456 0.90 -20.99 5.12
CA LYS A 456 0.75 -21.25 6.56
C LYS A 456 0.69 -22.75 6.81
N GLY A 457 1.66 -23.26 7.57
CA GLY A 457 1.65 -24.59 8.13
C GLY A 457 1.04 -24.60 9.52
N GLN A 458 0.14 -25.55 9.79
CA GLN A 458 -0.54 -25.68 11.07
C GLN A 458 -0.56 -27.14 11.53
N LYS A 459 -0.32 -27.36 12.83
CA LYS A 459 -0.44 -28.67 13.48
C LYS A 459 -1.91 -29.03 13.76
N LEU A 460 -2.33 -30.25 13.43
CA LEU A 460 -3.73 -30.68 13.48
C LEU A 460 -4.18 -31.23 14.85
N THR A 461 -3.36 -32.04 15.53
CA THR A 461 -3.72 -32.74 16.79
C THR A 461 -2.50 -32.88 17.73
N THR A 462 -2.59 -33.68 18.80
CA THR A 462 -1.47 -33.99 19.71
C THR A 462 -0.34 -34.77 19.04
N ASP A 463 -0.64 -35.51 17.97
CA ASP A 463 0.35 -36.16 17.11
C ASP A 463 1.08 -35.12 16.25
N ASP A 464 2.28 -35.42 15.75
CA ASP A 464 3.09 -34.48 14.95
C ASP A 464 2.61 -34.32 13.50
N ASP A 465 1.29 -34.32 13.30
CA ASP A 465 0.63 -34.18 12.00
C ASP A 465 0.42 -32.69 11.65
N TRP A 466 0.89 -32.31 10.46
CA TRP A 466 0.87 -30.94 9.94
C TRP A 466 0.15 -30.86 8.59
N ILE A 467 -0.51 -29.73 8.35
CA ILE A 467 -1.06 -29.36 7.04
C ILE A 467 -0.51 -28.02 6.59
N VAL A 468 -0.58 -27.75 5.29
CA VAL A 468 -0.21 -26.47 4.69
C VAL A 468 -1.40 -25.87 3.96
N LYS A 469 -1.62 -24.57 4.16
CA LYS A 469 -2.57 -23.78 3.38
C LYS A 469 -1.82 -22.71 2.60
N VAL A 470 -2.16 -22.59 1.33
CA VAL A 470 -1.75 -21.46 0.50
C VAL A 470 -2.55 -20.23 0.93
N VAL A 471 -1.86 -19.19 1.41
CA VAL A 471 -2.49 -17.90 1.70
C VAL A 471 -2.36 -16.97 0.49
N CYS A 472 -1.21 -17.02 -0.18
CA CYS A 472 -0.97 -16.35 -1.45
C CYS A 472 0.06 -17.16 -2.24
N GLY A 473 -0.33 -17.73 -3.39
CA GLY A 473 0.57 -18.43 -4.31
C GLY A 473 1.22 -17.51 -5.36
N VAL A 474 0.88 -16.21 -5.36
CA VAL A 474 1.34 -15.25 -6.35
C VAL A 474 2.75 -14.75 -6.03
N HIS A 475 3.59 -14.71 -7.06
CA HIS A 475 4.89 -14.04 -7.05
C HIS A 475 4.84 -12.82 -7.94
N ASN A 476 5.43 -11.71 -7.49
CA ASN A 476 5.60 -10.48 -8.28
C ASN A 476 6.96 -10.44 -9.02
N HIS A 477 7.53 -11.61 -9.26
CA HIS A 477 8.78 -11.76 -9.96
C HIS A 477 8.83 -13.10 -10.69
N LEU A 478 9.61 -13.15 -11.77
CA LEU A 478 9.84 -14.39 -12.51
C LEU A 478 10.63 -15.41 -11.68
N ALA A 479 10.37 -16.69 -11.92
CA ALA A 479 11.19 -17.80 -11.44
C ALA A 479 12.60 -17.72 -12.04
N ILE A 480 13.58 -18.18 -11.28
CA ILE A 480 14.99 -18.08 -11.67
C ILE A 480 15.37 -19.30 -12.53
N LYS A 481 15.97 -19.05 -13.70
CA LYS A 481 16.41 -20.11 -14.63
C LYS A 481 17.57 -20.96 -14.09
N ASN A 482 18.44 -20.39 -13.24
CA ASN A 482 19.55 -21.10 -12.59
C ASN A 482 19.68 -20.70 -11.11
N MET A 483 19.66 -21.69 -10.22
CA MET A 483 19.69 -21.50 -8.76
C MET A 483 21.11 -21.45 -8.17
N GLU A 484 22.15 -21.67 -8.97
CA GLU A 484 23.55 -21.65 -8.55
C GLU A 484 23.96 -20.31 -7.88
N GLY A 485 24.52 -20.38 -6.67
CA GLY A 485 25.01 -19.21 -5.94
C GLY A 485 23.97 -18.47 -5.08
N HIS A 486 22.72 -18.90 -5.04
CA HIS A 486 21.72 -18.37 -4.09
C HIS A 486 21.93 -18.93 -2.68
N SER A 487 21.95 -18.05 -1.67
CA SER A 487 22.33 -18.35 -0.28
C SER A 487 21.45 -19.40 0.43
N PHE A 488 20.27 -19.67 -0.12
CA PHE A 488 19.31 -20.64 0.41
C PHE A 488 19.08 -21.84 -0.52
N ALA A 489 19.25 -21.68 -1.84
CA ALA A 489 19.19 -22.79 -2.80
C ALA A 489 20.46 -23.67 -2.77
N GLY A 490 21.61 -23.07 -2.43
CA GLY A 490 22.87 -23.79 -2.25
C GLY A 490 23.09 -24.33 -0.83
N ARG A 491 22.04 -24.54 -0.03
CA ARG A 491 22.13 -25.26 1.25
C ARG A 491 21.94 -26.75 0.98
N LEU A 492 22.84 -27.56 1.52
CA LEU A 492 22.76 -29.01 1.41
C LEU A 492 21.51 -29.51 2.14
N SER A 493 20.77 -30.41 1.52
CA SER A 493 19.77 -31.22 2.21
C SER A 493 20.43 -32.06 3.31
N GLN A 494 19.62 -32.68 4.17
CA GLN A 494 20.17 -33.55 5.21
C GLN A 494 20.96 -34.72 4.59
N GLU A 495 20.42 -35.35 3.56
CA GLU A 495 21.07 -36.43 2.79
C GLU A 495 22.35 -35.94 2.08
N GLU A 496 22.30 -34.81 1.39
CA GLU A 496 23.46 -34.23 0.71
C GLU A 496 24.57 -33.85 1.70
N ASN A 497 24.18 -33.39 2.89
CA ASN A 497 25.10 -33.10 3.96
C ASN A 497 25.70 -34.40 4.51
N GLU A 498 24.94 -35.47 4.71
CA GLU A 498 25.46 -36.78 5.12
C GLU A 498 26.45 -37.35 4.08
N ILE A 499 26.15 -37.24 2.79
CA ILE A 499 27.04 -37.62 1.69
C ILE A 499 28.32 -36.79 1.75
N LEU A 500 28.20 -35.47 1.90
CA LEU A 500 29.35 -34.59 2.06
C LEU A 500 30.18 -34.99 3.29
N MET A 501 29.56 -35.30 4.43
CA MET A 501 30.25 -35.68 5.66
C MET A 501 31.01 -37.00 5.46
N ASN A 502 30.37 -38.00 4.86
CA ASN A 502 30.99 -39.30 4.58
C ASN A 502 32.19 -39.16 3.63
N LEU A 503 32.02 -38.47 2.50
CA LEU A 503 33.11 -38.22 1.55
C LEU A 503 34.20 -37.31 2.15
N SER A 504 33.82 -36.40 3.05
CA SER A 504 34.77 -35.52 3.72
C SER A 504 35.66 -36.27 4.72
N ARG A 505 35.12 -37.29 5.41
CA ARG A 505 35.87 -38.20 6.30
C ARG A 505 36.82 -39.10 5.53
N SER A 506 36.45 -39.50 4.31
CA SER A 506 37.32 -40.26 3.39
C SER A 506 38.32 -39.37 2.63
N SER A 507 38.56 -38.14 3.07
CA SER A 507 39.55 -37.20 2.49
C SER A 507 39.37 -36.88 1.00
N VAL A 508 38.15 -37.00 0.48
CA VAL A 508 37.84 -36.64 -0.92
C VAL A 508 37.99 -35.13 -1.10
N ARG A 509 38.53 -34.70 -2.27
CA ARG A 509 38.73 -33.29 -2.58
C ARG A 509 37.37 -32.57 -2.72
N PRO A 510 37.25 -31.30 -2.26
CA PRO A 510 35.98 -30.57 -2.32
C PRO A 510 35.34 -30.49 -3.72
N LYS A 511 36.16 -30.44 -4.78
CA LYS A 511 35.71 -30.43 -6.18
C LYS A 511 35.02 -31.74 -6.57
N ASP A 512 35.59 -32.86 -6.14
CA ASP A 512 35.07 -34.19 -6.46
C ASP A 512 33.77 -34.45 -5.66
N ILE A 513 33.68 -33.96 -4.42
CA ILE A 513 32.43 -33.97 -3.62
C ILE A 513 31.32 -33.18 -4.33
N LEU A 514 31.64 -31.98 -4.82
CA LEU A 514 30.67 -31.15 -5.54
C LEU A 514 30.17 -31.84 -6.82
N ASN A 515 31.07 -32.49 -7.57
CA ASN A 515 30.71 -33.25 -8.75
C ASN A 515 29.79 -34.43 -8.39
N THR A 516 30.10 -35.18 -7.33
CA THR A 516 29.24 -36.29 -6.87
C THR A 516 27.83 -35.82 -6.50
N LEU A 517 27.70 -34.66 -5.85
CA LEU A 517 26.39 -34.08 -5.51
C LEU A 517 25.62 -33.67 -6.77
N LYS A 518 26.30 -33.05 -7.75
CA LYS A 518 25.69 -32.64 -9.03
C LYS A 518 25.34 -33.81 -9.95
N SER A 519 26.10 -34.91 -9.92
CA SER A 519 25.78 -36.12 -10.67
C SER A 519 24.58 -36.88 -10.10
N ARG A 520 24.31 -36.74 -8.80
CA ARG A 520 23.15 -37.37 -8.14
C ARG A 520 21.86 -36.55 -8.31
N ASP A 521 21.95 -35.23 -8.23
CA ASP A 521 20.84 -34.33 -8.54
C ASP A 521 21.31 -33.25 -9.51
N ALA A 522 20.85 -33.35 -10.76
CA ALA A 522 21.14 -32.35 -11.80
C ALA A 522 20.62 -30.94 -11.43
N ARG A 523 19.69 -30.84 -10.46
CA ARG A 523 19.16 -29.58 -9.93
C ARG A 523 19.91 -29.10 -8.67
N ASN A 524 21.02 -29.74 -8.30
CA ASN A 524 21.84 -29.34 -7.16
C ASN A 524 22.54 -27.99 -7.45
N ALA A 525 22.16 -26.97 -6.69
CA ALA A 525 22.66 -25.60 -6.83
C ALA A 525 23.86 -25.29 -5.93
N SER A 526 24.48 -26.31 -5.33
CA SER A 526 25.64 -26.14 -4.45
C SER A 526 26.82 -25.59 -5.23
N THR A 527 27.63 -24.80 -4.53
CA THR A 527 28.87 -24.23 -5.08
C THR A 527 30.06 -24.75 -4.29
N MET A 528 31.28 -24.54 -4.80
CA MET A 528 32.49 -24.81 -4.01
C MET A 528 32.46 -24.16 -2.64
N LYS A 529 31.92 -22.93 -2.56
CA LYS A 529 31.73 -22.21 -1.29
C LYS A 529 30.78 -22.94 -0.32
N THR A 530 29.73 -23.58 -0.83
CA THR A 530 28.85 -24.44 -0.02
C THR A 530 29.64 -25.57 0.63
N ILE A 531 30.46 -26.28 -0.14
CA ILE A 531 31.24 -27.42 0.34
C ILE A 531 32.25 -26.98 1.42
N TYR A 532 32.98 -25.88 1.17
CA TYR A 532 33.93 -25.34 2.15
C TYR A 532 33.24 -24.88 3.44
N ASN A 533 32.09 -24.20 3.33
CA ASN A 533 31.34 -23.75 4.50
C ASN A 533 30.81 -24.93 5.33
N ALA A 534 30.33 -26.00 4.69
CA ALA A 534 29.86 -27.20 5.37
C ALA A 534 31.01 -27.91 6.11
N ARG A 535 32.15 -28.12 5.45
CA ARG A 535 33.36 -28.68 6.09
C ARG A 535 33.87 -27.82 7.25
N HIS A 536 33.83 -26.50 7.09
CA HIS A 536 34.25 -25.59 8.15
C HIS A 536 33.32 -25.65 9.37
N ARG A 537 31.99 -25.75 9.17
CA ARG A 537 31.04 -25.97 10.26
C ARG A 537 31.30 -27.30 10.97
N GLN A 538 31.59 -28.36 10.22
CA GLN A 538 31.95 -29.66 10.80
C GLN A 538 33.19 -29.56 11.68
N LYS A 539 34.27 -28.95 11.18
CA LYS A 539 35.50 -28.76 11.97
C LYS A 539 35.25 -27.96 13.26
N ARG A 540 34.32 -27.00 13.25
CA ARG A 540 33.91 -26.27 14.46
C ARG A 540 33.16 -27.18 15.44
N VAL A 541 32.18 -27.95 14.97
CA VAL A 541 31.44 -28.90 15.83
C VAL A 541 32.36 -29.99 16.39
N GLU A 542 33.31 -30.50 15.61
CA GLU A 542 34.32 -31.47 16.08
C GLU A 542 35.30 -30.83 17.09
N LYS A 543 35.62 -29.55 16.94
CA LYS A 543 36.48 -28.80 17.88
C LYS A 543 35.73 -28.44 19.18
N GLU A 544 34.44 -28.15 19.10
CA GLU A 544 33.53 -27.92 20.24
C GLU A 544 33.18 -29.22 20.99
N ARG A 545 33.33 -30.39 20.35
CA ARG A 545 33.26 -31.72 21.00
C ARG A 545 34.59 -32.21 21.59
N LYS A 546 35.69 -31.51 21.35
CA LYS A 546 37.02 -31.83 21.91
C LYS A 546 37.36 -31.30 23.32
N PRO A 547 36.60 -30.38 23.98
CA PRO A 547 37.03 -29.88 25.29
C PRO A 547 36.89 -30.92 26.42
N ASP A 548 36.16 -32.03 26.22
CA ASP A 548 35.97 -33.05 27.28
C ASP A 548 37.05 -34.14 27.35
N MET A 549 37.96 -34.25 26.36
CA MET A 549 39.06 -35.24 26.43
C MET A 549 40.43 -34.66 26.77
N GLN A 550 40.61 -33.33 26.75
CA GLN A 550 41.89 -32.69 27.11
C GLN A 550 42.00 -32.30 28.59
N GLN A 551 40.96 -32.51 29.40
CA GLN A 551 41.03 -32.34 30.87
C GLN A 551 41.55 -33.58 31.62
N LEU A 552 41.84 -34.70 30.94
CA LEU A 552 42.38 -35.91 31.60
C LEU A 552 43.91 -36.03 31.52
N PHE A 553 44.61 -35.19 30.75
CA PHE A 553 46.07 -35.21 30.68
C PHE A 553 46.62 -33.81 30.45
N GLY A 554 47.15 -33.16 31.49
CA GLY A 554 47.93 -31.93 31.33
C GLY A 554 47.84 -30.93 32.49
N GLY A 555 47.89 -31.40 33.73
CA GLY A 555 48.32 -30.55 34.84
C GLY A 555 49.81 -30.74 35.04
N GLU A 556 50.62 -29.73 34.71
CA GLU A 556 51.91 -29.43 35.37
C GLU A 556 52.53 -28.15 34.78
N ASN A 557 52.69 -27.14 35.64
CA ASN A 557 53.75 -26.11 35.72
C ASN A 557 54.00 -25.20 34.50
N SER A 558 54.30 -23.89 34.59
CA SER A 558 54.86 -22.99 35.61
C SER A 558 54.70 -21.55 35.04
N ILE A 559 54.20 -20.56 35.80
CA ILE A 559 54.93 -19.55 36.59
C ILE A 559 55.82 -18.57 35.79
N ALA A 560 55.54 -17.28 36.04
CA ALA A 560 56.44 -16.10 36.08
C ALA A 560 56.79 -15.31 34.80
N THR A 561 56.07 -14.18 34.67
CA THR A 561 56.58 -12.79 34.69
C THR A 561 57.87 -12.41 33.94
N SER A 562 57.71 -11.57 32.92
CA SER A 562 58.48 -10.33 32.61
C SER A 562 57.89 -9.78 31.31
N GLY A 563 57.73 -8.49 31.03
CA GLY A 563 58.00 -7.23 31.70
C GLY A 563 57.53 -6.15 30.70
N SER A 564 57.11 -5.00 31.23
CA SER A 564 56.90 -3.68 30.55
C SER A 564 56.14 -3.65 29.23
#